data_AF-A0A530QQC8-F1
#
_entry.id   AF-A0A530QQC8-F1
#
_cell.length_a   1.000
_cell.length_b   1.000
_cell.length_c   1.000
_cell.angle_alpha   90.00
_cell.angle_beta   90.00
_cell.angle_gamma   90.00
#
_symmetry.space_group_name_H-M   'P 1'
#
loop_
_entity.id
_entity.type
_entity.pdbx_description
1 polymer ?
#
loop_
_entity_poly.entity_id
_entity_poly.type
_entity_poly.pdbx_seq_one_letter_code
_entity_poly.pdbx_strand_id
1 'polypeptide(L)' 'LRVKVVLDQELMRHAVINAHPLTNEATTSIAAADIVKFVEATGHDPVILKVTG' A
#
# COMPACT_ATOMS: atom_id res chain seq x y z
N LEU A 1 -9.59 5.58 -12.93
CA LEU A 1 -8.24 4.99 -13.08
C LEU A 1 -8.37 3.59 -13.67
N ARG A 2 -7.35 3.08 -14.38
CA ARG A 2 -7.40 1.76 -15.05
C ARG A 2 -7.06 0.59 -14.12
N VAL A 3 -6.54 0.87 -12.92
CA VAL A 3 -6.08 -0.13 -11.96
C VAL A 3 -6.92 -0.03 -10.68
N LYS A 4 -7.26 -1.18 -10.07
CA LYS A 4 -7.83 -1.26 -8.71
C LYS A 4 -6.72 -1.72 -7.77
N VAL A 5 -6.47 -0.94 -6.73
CA VAL A 5 -5.48 -1.29 -5.70
C VAL A 5 -6.16 -2.13 -4.63
N VAL A 6 -5.62 -3.33 -4.41
CA VAL A 6 -6.01 -4.22 -3.31
C VAL A 6 -4.83 -4.34 -2.37
N LEU A 7 -5.01 -4.02 -1.09
CA LEU A 7 -4.01 -4.16 -0.05
C LEU A 7 -4.32 -5.41 0.77
N ASP A 8 -3.33 -6.26 0.98
CA ASP A 8 -3.53 -7.49 1.77
C ASP A 8 -3.74 -7.17 3.25
N GLN A 9 -4.73 -7.83 3.86
CA GLN A 9 -5.08 -7.62 5.26
C GLN A 9 -3.92 -7.92 6.21
N GLU A 10 -3.11 -8.95 5.95
CA GLU A 10 -1.97 -9.28 6.82
C GLU A 10 -0.83 -8.25 6.67
N LEU A 11 -0.58 -7.76 5.45
CA LEU A 11 0.34 -6.64 5.22
C LEU A 11 -0.07 -5.42 6.05
N MET A 12 -1.36 -5.08 6.05
CA MET A 12 -1.89 -3.91 6.76
C MET A 12 -1.87 -4.01 8.30
N ARG A 13 -1.52 -5.18 8.88
CA ARG A 13 -1.33 -5.33 10.33
C ARG A 13 0.00 -4.78 10.84
N HIS A 14 0.95 -4.52 9.96
CA HIS A 14 2.24 -3.97 10.32
C HIS A 14 2.13 -2.46 10.59
N ALA A 15 2.90 -1.96 11.57
CA ALA A 15 2.92 -0.52 11.84
C ALA A 15 3.56 0.27 10.68
N VAL A 16 4.55 -0.32 10.02
CA VAL A 16 5.33 0.26 8.92
C VAL A 16 5.34 -0.71 7.74
N ILE A 17 5.14 -0.17 6.54
CA ILE A 17 5.28 -0.87 5.27
C ILE A 17 6.50 -0.32 4.54
N ASN A 18 7.25 -1.21 3.89
CA ASN A 18 8.40 -0.86 3.07
C ASN A 18 8.08 -1.09 1.60
N ALA A 19 8.40 -0.11 0.76
CA ALA A 19 8.21 -0.19 -0.69
C ALA A 19 9.36 0.48 -1.44
N HIS A 20 9.50 0.14 -2.72
CA HIS A 20 10.46 0.78 -3.61
C HIS A 20 9.89 2.11 -4.14
N PRO A 21 10.61 3.25 -4.02
CA PRO A 21 10.14 4.56 -4.49
C PRO A 21 10.34 4.70 -6.00
N LEU A 22 9.65 3.86 -6.78
CA LEU A 22 9.72 3.80 -8.26
C LEU A 22 11.09 3.35 -8.82
N THR A 23 12.06 3.07 -7.96
CA THR A 23 13.35 2.45 -8.28
C THR A 23 13.68 1.38 -7.23
N ASN A 24 14.35 0.30 -7.66
CA ASN A 24 14.77 -0.80 -6.77
C ASN A 24 16.06 -0.50 -6.01
N GLU A 25 16.70 0.65 -6.26
CA GLU A 25 17.95 1.07 -5.61
C GLU A 25 17.75 1.65 -4.20
N ALA A 26 16.50 1.85 -3.78
CA ALA A 26 16.15 2.40 -2.47
C ALA A 26 14.90 1.73 -1.88
N THR A 27 14.70 1.94 -0.58
CA THR A 27 13.51 1.52 0.16
C THR A 27 12.95 2.71 0.92
N THR A 28 11.64 2.96 0.79
CA THR A 28 10.89 3.95 1.55
C THR A 28 10.02 3.25 2.58
N SER A 29 10.11 3.70 3.82
CA SER A 29 9.25 3.28 4.93
C SER A 29 8.11 4.26 5.12
N ILE A 30 6.89 3.75 5.27
CA ILE A 30 5.67 4.55 5.45
C ILE A 30 4.76 3.84 6.46
N ALA A 31 4.04 4.59 7.29
CA ALA A 31 3.06 3.99 8.18
C ALA A 31 1.95 3.31 7.37
N ALA A 32 1.44 2.15 7.80
CA ALA A 32 0.42 1.44 7.03
C ALA A 32 -0.84 2.29 6.78
N ALA A 33 -1.26 3.08 7.78
CA ALA A 33 -2.37 4.02 7.61
C ALA A 33 -2.12 5.10 6.55
N ASP A 34 -0.85 5.50 6.35
CA ASP A 34 -0.49 6.51 5.36
C ASP A 34 -0.37 5.95 3.95
N ILE A 35 -0.18 4.63 3.77
CA ILE A 35 -0.34 4.00 2.45
C ILE A 35 -1.75 4.20 1.92
N VAL A 36 -2.78 4.03 2.75
CA VAL A 36 -4.17 4.21 2.33
C VAL A 36 -4.38 5.64 1.83
N LYS A 37 -3.96 6.64 2.62
CA LYS A 37 -4.03 8.06 2.24
C LYS A 37 -3.24 8.36 0.96
N PHE A 38 -2.05 7.77 0.81
CA PHE A 38 -1.23 7.93 -0.39
C PHE A 38 -1.97 7.41 -1.63
N VAL A 39 -2.53 6.20 -1.56
CA VAL A 39 -3.27 5.59 -2.66
C VAL A 39 -4.51 6.43 -3.00
N GLU A 40 -5.26 6.90 -2.00
CA GLU A 40 -6.39 7.83 -2.18
C GLU A 40 -5.99 9.13 -2.85
N ALA A 41 -4.86 9.73 -2.45
CA ALA A 41 -4.34 10.96 -3.05
C ALA A 41 -3.94 10.80 -4.53
N THR A 42 -3.61 9.58 -4.97
CA THR A 42 -3.41 9.28 -6.41
C THR A 42 -4.72 9.09 -7.20
N GLY A 43 -5.87 9.22 -6.53
CA GLY A 43 -7.22 9.07 -7.08
C GLY A 43 -7.75 7.63 -7.07
N HIS A 44 -7.02 6.68 -6.50
CA HIS A 44 -7.44 5.28 -6.39
C HIS A 44 -8.27 5.09 -5.12
N ASP A 45 -9.30 4.25 -5.20
CA ASP A 45 -10.09 3.82 -4.04
C ASP A 45 -9.58 2.43 -3.60
N PRO A 46 -8.70 2.33 -2.59
CA PRO A 46 -8.12 1.05 -2.17
C PRO A 46 -9.12 0.19 -1.41
N VAL A 47 -9.00 -1.13 -1.56
CA VAL A 47 -9.74 -2.10 -0.71
C VAL A 47 -8.75 -2.97 0.06
N ILE A 48 -9.06 -3.24 1.33
CA ILE A 48 -8.28 -4.14 2.17
C ILE A 48 -8.99 -5.49 2.19
N LEU A 49 -8.33 -6.54 1.71
CA LEU A 49 -8.90 -7.89 1.61
C LEU A 49 -7.87 -8.92 2.06
N LYS A 50 -8.34 -10.02 2.68
CA LYS A 50 -7.48 -11.20 2.86
C LYS A 50 -7.28 -11.86 1.50
N VAL A 51 -6.08 -11.71 0.93
CA VAL A 51 -5.73 -12.30 -0.38
C VAL A 51 -4.57 -13.30 -0.28
N THR A 52 -3.94 -13.37 0.88
CA THR A 52 -2.92 -14.38 1.22
C THR A 52 -3.48 -15.46 2.13
N GLY A 53 -2.88 -16.66 2.04
CA GLY A 53 -3.25 -17.88 2.76
C GLY A 53 -2.08 -18.41 3.56
#